data_AF-A0A6L9ZY96-F1
#
_entry.id   AF-A0A6L9ZY96-F1
#
_cell.length_a   1.000
_cell.length_b   1.000
_cell.length_c   1.000
_cell.angle_alpha   90.00
_cell.angle_beta   90.00
_cell.angle_gamma   90.00
#
_symmetry.space_group_name_H-M   'P 1'
#
loop_
_entity.id
_entity.type
_entity.pdbx_description
1 polymer ?
#
loop_
_entity_poly.entity_id
_entity_poly.type
_entity_poly.pdbx_seq_one_letter_code
_entity_poly.pdbx_strand_id
1 'polypeptide(L)'
;MSINMIEANQYIFNELANFLEVSNIDIPIDEQKKRYIETDDEEKEWLKNLKIINQKYQILPNFATASFQYGGNDYFVAIGSPEYLETNQEVIQFIELNAGIVTALLFELKISVARKASPYDIVDKIFYPSQKERIGYDFSIVRDLFEPIFVYKIPENSPFLSLDDITLIRISGFYVKNSQLVSLNFSSNTLNEFEKLFIEGSKNIPYENLLLSLVSLSWKYSFLDIYRCIERLFPISELEEQHKKLNIQDSLLNFADDIESYIGWKPKENEALNKLITDSPNSARQILRQVKANINNVEEGNLGNFVYKIRNSIVHFRPAIKQIKFNDNNWDMLIHSSLLVIEYWYDKYEQQLADSNVDNDN
;
A
#
# COMPACT_ATOMS: atom_id res chain seq x y z
N MET A 1 18.52 13.63 -12.22
CA MET A 1 18.91 15.05 -12.10
C MET A 1 19.33 15.26 -10.66
N SER A 2 20.37 16.07 -10.42
CA SER A 2 20.81 16.37 -9.05
C SER A 2 19.89 17.42 -8.43
N ILE A 3 19.53 17.25 -7.16
CA ILE A 3 18.65 18.18 -6.43
C ILE A 3 19.37 19.52 -6.24
N ASN A 4 18.72 20.63 -6.62
CA ASN A 4 19.22 21.97 -6.34
C ASN A 4 18.99 22.32 -4.87
N MET A 5 20.07 22.36 -4.08
CA MET A 5 19.99 22.61 -2.63
C MET A 5 19.31 23.93 -2.26
N ILE A 6 19.47 24.97 -3.09
CA ILE A 6 18.88 26.28 -2.82
C ILE A 6 17.36 26.19 -2.99
N GLU A 7 16.91 25.58 -4.08
CA GLU A 7 15.48 25.38 -4.37
C GLU A 7 14.82 24.48 -3.33
N ALA A 8 15.50 23.41 -2.90
CA ALA A 8 14.98 22.49 -1.88
C ALA A 8 14.73 23.21 -0.55
N ASN A 9 15.69 24.00 -0.07
CA ASN A 9 15.52 24.78 1.15
C ASN A 9 14.44 25.85 0.99
N GLN A 10 14.46 26.61 -0.11
CA GLN A 10 13.43 27.62 -0.39
C GLN A 10 12.02 27.02 -0.33
N TYR A 11 11.82 25.86 -0.95
CA TYR A 11 10.55 25.14 -0.90
C TYR A 11 10.14 24.81 0.54
N ILE A 12 11.01 24.19 1.34
CA ILE A 12 10.70 23.75 2.70
C ILE A 12 10.26 24.92 3.59
N PHE A 13 11.01 26.04 3.57
CA PHE A 13 10.67 27.20 4.40
C PHE A 13 9.46 27.96 3.88
N ASN A 14 9.20 27.94 2.57
CA ASN A 14 7.97 28.48 2.00
C ASN A 14 6.74 27.66 2.41
N GLU A 15 6.83 26.33 2.48
CA GLU A 15 5.73 25.49 2.97
C GLU A 15 5.37 25.82 4.44
N LEU A 16 6.38 26.06 5.27
CA LEU A 16 6.15 26.50 6.66
C LEU A 16 5.52 27.90 6.73
N ALA A 17 5.94 28.84 5.87
CA ALA A 17 5.35 30.18 5.78
C ALA A 17 3.87 30.10 5.32
N ASN A 18 3.60 29.34 4.27
CA ASN A 18 2.26 29.10 3.74
C ASN A 18 1.34 28.50 4.81
N PHE A 19 1.85 27.59 5.63
CA PHE A 19 1.09 27.00 6.74
C PHE A 19 0.66 28.05 7.79
N LEU A 20 1.52 29.03 8.09
CA LEU A 20 1.19 30.13 9.01
C LEU A 20 0.12 31.05 8.43
N GLU A 21 0.21 31.37 7.13
CA GLU A 21 -0.80 32.17 6.43
C GLU A 21 -2.18 31.49 6.47
N VAL A 22 -2.24 30.20 6.13
CA VAL A 22 -3.49 29.41 6.19
C VAL A 22 -4.02 29.31 7.63
N SER A 23 -3.14 29.37 8.63
CA SER A 23 -3.50 29.36 10.05
C SER A 23 -3.94 30.73 10.59
N ASN A 24 -4.00 31.77 9.75
CA ASN A 24 -4.32 33.16 10.13
C ASN A 24 -3.41 33.73 11.24
N ILE A 25 -2.14 33.34 11.24
CA ILE A 25 -1.13 33.90 12.15
C ILE A 25 -0.45 35.07 11.45
N ASP A 26 -0.82 36.29 11.84
CA ASP A 26 -0.30 37.53 11.25
C ASP A 26 1.05 37.91 11.86
N ILE A 27 2.13 37.44 11.23
CA ILE A 27 3.50 37.72 11.64
C ILE A 27 4.30 38.15 10.42
N PRO A 28 5.06 39.26 10.50
CA PRO A 28 5.92 39.69 9.41
C PRO A 28 7.06 38.69 9.21
N ILE A 29 6.94 37.84 8.19
CA ILE A 29 8.02 36.98 7.73
C ILE A 29 8.96 37.81 6.87
N ASP A 30 10.20 37.96 7.33
CA ASP A 30 11.25 38.62 6.55
C ASP A 30 11.73 37.69 5.43
N GLU A 31 11.21 37.93 4.22
CA GLU A 31 11.53 37.20 2.98
C GLU A 31 12.98 37.41 2.51
N GLN A 32 13.66 38.47 2.97
CA GLN A 32 15.05 38.72 2.58
C GLN A 32 16.02 37.77 3.29
N LYS A 33 15.59 37.15 4.40
CA LYS A 33 16.42 36.21 5.17
C LYS A 33 16.40 34.82 4.55
N LYS A 34 17.59 34.34 4.19
CA LYS A 34 17.76 33.00 3.62
C LYS A 34 17.86 31.96 4.73
N ARG A 35 16.85 31.11 4.82
CA ARG A 35 16.78 29.99 5.75
C ARG A 35 17.21 28.70 5.06
N TYR A 36 17.97 27.85 5.75
CA TYR A 36 18.41 26.56 5.23
C TYR A 36 18.61 25.56 6.36
N ILE A 37 18.49 24.27 6.05
CA ILE A 37 18.89 23.17 6.91
C ILE A 37 20.42 23.03 6.80
N GLU A 38 21.12 23.03 7.92
CA GLU A 38 22.58 22.87 7.96
C GLU A 38 22.96 21.45 7.53
N THR A 39 23.95 21.34 6.63
CA THR A 39 24.44 20.07 6.08
C THR A 39 25.96 20.05 6.06
N ASP A 40 26.58 18.95 6.44
CA ASP A 40 28.00 18.67 6.18
C ASP A 40 28.26 18.20 4.73
N ASP A 41 29.49 17.77 4.44
CA ASP A 41 29.84 17.35 3.08
C ASP A 41 29.28 15.98 2.69
N GLU A 42 29.09 15.06 3.64
CA GLU A 42 28.45 13.75 3.38
C GLU A 42 26.94 13.92 3.16
N GLU A 43 26.30 14.74 4.00
CA GLU A 43 24.87 15.06 3.90
C GLU A 43 24.53 15.79 2.60
N LYS A 44 25.45 16.61 2.08
CA LYS A 44 25.32 17.21 0.74
C LYS A 44 25.32 16.16 -0.36
N GLU A 45 26.09 15.09 -0.23
CA GLU A 45 26.10 14.01 -1.22
C GLU A 45 24.79 13.23 -1.20
N TRP A 46 24.24 12.95 -0.02
CA TRP A 46 22.88 12.42 0.12
C TRP A 46 21.86 13.31 -0.60
N LEU A 47 21.85 14.60 -0.29
CA LEU A 47 20.91 15.56 -0.89
C LEU A 47 21.03 15.60 -2.42
N LYS A 48 22.24 15.58 -2.98
CA LYS A 48 22.44 15.74 -4.42
C LYS A 48 22.17 14.49 -5.24
N ASN A 49 22.46 13.31 -4.67
CA ASN A 49 22.54 12.05 -5.42
C ASN A 49 21.40 11.08 -5.09
N LEU A 50 20.59 11.36 -4.07
CA LEU A 50 19.37 10.61 -3.82
C LEU A 50 18.42 10.74 -5.02
N LYS A 51 17.93 9.59 -5.51
CA LYS A 51 17.01 9.53 -6.65
C LYS A 51 15.72 8.84 -6.25
N ILE A 52 14.60 9.55 -6.27
CA ILE A 52 13.27 8.94 -6.11
C ILE A 52 13.04 7.94 -7.25
N ILE A 53 12.66 6.71 -6.88
CA ILE A 53 12.32 5.66 -7.84
C ILE A 53 10.80 5.62 -7.99
N ASN A 54 10.09 5.33 -6.91
CA ASN A 54 8.63 5.44 -6.87
C ASN A 54 8.24 6.71 -6.11
N GLN A 55 7.39 7.51 -6.75
CA GLN A 55 6.80 8.71 -6.13
C GLN A 55 5.91 8.32 -4.95
N LYS A 56 5.50 9.34 -4.18
CA LYS A 56 4.62 9.17 -3.02
C LYS A 56 3.32 8.44 -3.40
N TYR A 57 3.16 7.22 -2.89
CA TYR A 57 1.95 6.41 -2.97
C TYR A 57 1.10 6.61 -1.70
N GLN A 58 -0.08 7.22 -1.87
CA GLN A 58 -0.95 7.58 -0.75
C GLN A 58 -1.87 6.41 -0.38
N ILE A 59 -1.76 5.90 0.86
CA ILE A 59 -2.51 4.73 1.34
C ILE A 59 -3.68 5.14 2.24
N LEU A 60 -3.40 5.99 3.23
CA LEU A 60 -4.40 6.63 4.10
C LEU A 60 -4.23 8.14 4.02
N PRO A 61 -5.19 8.98 4.44
CA PRO A 61 -5.06 10.44 4.36
C PRO A 61 -3.79 11.03 4.99
N ASN A 62 -3.24 10.36 6.01
CA ASN A 62 -2.02 10.78 6.71
C ASN A 62 -0.89 9.75 6.60
N PHE A 63 -1.03 8.72 5.76
CA PHE A 63 0.02 7.71 5.60
C PHE A 63 0.29 7.46 4.12
N ALA A 64 1.55 7.61 3.75
CA ALA A 64 2.04 7.37 2.40
C ALA A 64 3.38 6.67 2.44
N THR A 65 3.72 6.01 1.34
CA THR A 65 5.01 5.35 1.16
C THR A 65 5.68 5.84 -0.12
N ALA A 66 6.99 5.67 -0.19
CA ALA A 66 7.79 5.98 -1.38
C ALA A 66 9.06 5.13 -1.38
N SER A 67 9.84 5.21 -2.45
CA SER A 67 11.16 4.57 -2.51
C SER A 67 12.18 5.47 -3.21
N PHE A 68 13.45 5.26 -2.86
CA PHE A 68 14.55 5.96 -3.52
C PHE A 68 15.80 5.08 -3.59
N GLN A 69 16.73 5.48 -4.45
CA GLN A 69 18.06 4.90 -4.58
C GLN A 69 19.13 5.89 -4.13
N TYR A 70 20.13 5.37 -3.42
CA TYR A 70 21.35 6.10 -3.10
C TYR A 70 22.55 5.16 -2.96
N GLY A 71 23.67 5.51 -3.61
CA GLY A 71 24.90 4.73 -3.53
C GLY A 71 24.75 3.27 -3.98
N GLY A 72 23.87 3.00 -4.96
CA GLY A 72 23.57 1.65 -5.44
C GLY A 72 22.70 0.80 -4.51
N ASN A 73 22.16 1.38 -3.43
CA ASN A 73 21.25 0.70 -2.51
C ASN A 73 19.82 1.24 -2.66
N ASP A 74 18.86 0.38 -2.40
CA ASP A 74 17.43 0.69 -2.41
C ASP A 74 16.92 1.02 -1.02
N TYR A 75 16.00 1.98 -0.93
CA TYR A 75 15.43 2.46 0.31
C TYR A 75 13.91 2.60 0.20
N PHE A 76 13.22 2.18 1.26
CA PHE A 76 11.80 2.37 1.48
C PHE A 76 11.57 3.52 2.45
N VAL A 77 10.55 4.34 2.17
CA VAL A 77 10.16 5.49 2.99
C VAL A 77 8.72 5.32 3.46
N ALA A 78 8.52 5.44 4.76
CA ALA A 78 7.21 5.55 5.39
C ALA A 78 7.00 6.99 5.89
N ILE A 79 5.88 7.61 5.49
CA ILE A 79 5.55 9.00 5.79
C ILE A 79 4.24 9.02 6.58
N GLY A 80 4.26 9.68 7.74
CA GLY A 80 3.10 9.83 8.64
C GLY A 80 2.80 8.61 9.50
N SER A 81 3.72 7.65 9.60
CA SER A 81 3.64 6.59 10.61
C SER A 81 3.85 7.19 12.01
N PRO A 82 3.18 6.70 13.07
CA PRO A 82 3.38 7.21 14.42
C PRO A 82 4.77 6.87 14.98
N GLU A 83 5.32 5.71 14.61
CA GLU A 83 6.56 5.16 15.16
C GLU A 83 7.36 4.47 14.06
N TYR A 84 8.67 4.36 14.26
CA TYR A 84 9.51 3.53 13.40
C TYR A 84 9.15 2.07 13.65
N LEU A 85 9.35 1.25 12.63
CA LEU A 85 9.04 -0.16 12.68
C LEU A 85 10.28 -0.93 13.15
N GLU A 86 10.17 -1.58 14.31
CA GLU A 86 11.16 -2.56 14.76
C GLU A 86 10.97 -3.86 13.98
N THR A 87 11.73 -4.02 12.89
CA THR A 87 11.64 -5.17 11.99
C THR A 87 12.78 -6.17 12.17
N ASN A 88 12.55 -7.39 11.64
CA ASN A 88 13.65 -8.26 11.25
C ASN A 88 14.50 -7.54 10.19
N GLN A 89 15.79 -7.34 10.50
CA GLN A 89 16.76 -6.65 9.65
C GLN A 89 16.97 -7.32 8.28
N GLU A 90 16.48 -8.55 8.09
CA GLU A 90 16.55 -9.28 6.82
C GLU A 90 15.55 -8.77 5.77
N VAL A 91 14.46 -8.11 6.18
CA VAL A 91 13.42 -7.64 5.24
C VAL A 91 13.64 -6.18 4.86
N ILE A 92 13.67 -5.31 5.88
CA ILE A 92 13.99 -3.89 5.78
C ILE A 92 14.76 -3.48 7.04
N GLN A 93 15.74 -2.60 6.91
CA GLN A 93 16.61 -2.15 8.00
C GLN A 93 16.45 -0.65 8.21
N PHE A 94 15.96 -0.24 9.38
CA PHE A 94 15.86 1.17 9.73
C PHE A 94 17.22 1.88 9.64
N ILE A 95 17.24 3.08 9.06
CA ILE A 95 18.41 3.95 9.05
C ILE A 95 18.09 5.27 9.76
N GLU A 96 19.09 5.80 10.46
CA GLU A 96 18.97 7.13 11.04
C GLU A 96 18.94 8.19 9.93
N LEU A 97 18.09 9.18 10.13
CA LEU A 97 17.98 10.31 9.21
C LEU A 97 19.13 11.29 9.45
N ASN A 98 19.63 11.87 8.36
CA ASN A 98 20.56 12.99 8.37
C ASN A 98 19.94 14.20 7.65
N ALA A 99 20.61 15.36 7.70
CA ALA A 99 20.09 16.59 7.12
C ALA A 99 19.88 16.49 5.60
N GLY A 100 20.74 15.75 4.92
CA GLY A 100 20.66 15.51 3.47
C GLY A 100 19.41 14.74 3.06
N ILE A 101 19.17 13.61 3.73
CA ILE A 101 17.99 12.76 3.51
C ILE A 101 16.71 13.55 3.79
N VAL A 102 16.62 14.24 4.92
CA VAL A 102 15.41 15.01 5.28
C VAL A 102 15.14 16.11 4.26
N THR A 103 16.16 16.89 3.91
CA THR A 103 16.00 17.98 2.93
C THR A 103 15.54 17.44 1.56
N ALA A 104 16.14 16.34 1.10
CA ALA A 104 15.77 15.70 -0.16
C ALA A 104 14.33 15.18 -0.14
N LEU A 105 13.94 14.43 0.89
CA LEU A 105 12.62 13.81 0.98
C LEU A 105 11.51 14.85 1.16
N LEU A 106 11.71 15.87 1.99
CA LEU A 106 10.74 16.96 2.13
C LEU A 106 10.48 17.65 0.79
N PHE A 107 11.55 17.91 0.02
CA PHE A 107 11.45 18.58 -1.27
C PHE A 107 10.88 17.70 -2.39
N GLU A 108 11.41 16.49 -2.58
CA GLU A 108 11.03 15.63 -3.71
C GLU A 108 9.65 15.02 -3.51
N LEU A 109 9.33 14.55 -2.29
CA LEU A 109 8.05 13.90 -2.00
C LEU A 109 6.94 14.87 -1.57
N LYS A 110 7.25 16.18 -1.52
CA LYS A 110 6.31 17.25 -1.14
C LYS A 110 5.58 16.94 0.17
N ILE A 111 6.38 16.57 1.19
CA ILE A 111 5.86 16.14 2.48
C ILE A 111 5.23 17.35 3.18
N SER A 112 4.01 17.19 3.66
CA SER A 112 3.24 18.27 4.28
C SER A 112 3.70 18.56 5.71
N VAL A 113 3.52 19.80 6.13
CA VAL A 113 3.61 20.21 7.54
C VAL A 113 2.66 19.32 8.37
N ALA A 114 3.13 18.84 9.52
CA ALA A 114 2.35 17.90 10.32
C ALA A 114 1.03 18.53 10.75
N ARG A 115 -0.08 17.80 10.66
CA ARG A 115 -1.39 18.33 11.11
C ARG A 115 -1.42 18.76 12.57
N LYS A 116 -0.56 18.16 13.39
CA LYS A 116 -0.41 18.45 14.83
C LYS A 116 0.59 19.58 15.12
N ALA A 117 1.26 20.13 14.12
CA ALA A 117 2.22 21.21 14.31
C ALA A 117 1.51 22.47 14.82
N SER A 118 2.05 23.07 15.87
CA SER A 118 1.57 24.35 16.39
C SER A 118 2.11 25.48 15.51
N PRO A 119 1.25 26.38 14.96
CA PRO A 119 1.71 27.57 14.26
C PRO A 119 2.66 28.41 15.11
N TYR A 120 2.40 28.55 16.41
CA TYR A 120 3.26 29.28 17.33
C TYR A 120 4.63 28.62 17.49
N ASP A 121 4.72 27.29 17.46
CA ASP A 121 6.00 26.59 17.54
C ASP A 121 6.84 26.85 16.29
N ILE A 122 6.21 26.88 15.11
CA ILE A 122 6.89 27.21 13.84
C ILE A 122 7.42 28.64 13.90
N VAL A 123 6.65 29.57 14.46
CA VAL A 123 7.09 30.96 14.67
C VAL A 123 8.30 31.01 15.57
N ASP A 124 8.21 30.43 16.76
CA ASP A 124 9.26 30.54 17.78
C ASP A 124 10.54 29.79 17.35
N LYS A 125 10.40 28.66 16.66
CA LYS A 125 11.56 27.84 16.24
C LYS A 125 12.17 28.31 14.92
N ILE A 126 11.38 28.81 13.98
CA ILE A 126 11.82 29.07 12.59
C ILE A 126 11.76 30.56 12.24
N PHE A 127 10.68 31.27 12.56
CA PHE A 127 10.49 32.65 12.13
C PHE A 127 10.81 33.70 13.19
N TYR A 128 11.37 33.29 14.33
CA TYR A 128 11.75 34.20 15.40
C TYR A 128 12.73 35.28 14.89
N PRO A 129 12.56 36.56 15.28
CA PRO A 129 13.41 37.64 14.80
C PRO A 129 14.90 37.39 15.05
N SER A 130 15.67 37.30 13.96
CA SER A 130 17.13 37.20 13.98
C SER A 130 17.77 38.38 13.26
N GLN A 131 18.95 38.79 13.70
CA GLN A 131 19.75 39.83 13.03
C GLN A 131 20.60 39.27 11.87
N LYS A 132 20.67 37.94 11.71
CA LYS A 132 21.47 37.30 10.64
C LYS A 132 20.72 37.31 9.30
N GLU A 133 21.43 37.59 8.22
CA GLU A 133 20.90 37.49 6.85
C GLU A 133 20.69 36.03 6.39
N ARG A 134 21.54 35.13 6.88
CA ARG A 134 21.46 33.68 6.62
C ARG A 134 21.29 32.94 7.95
N ILE A 135 20.28 32.09 8.02
CA ILE A 135 19.94 31.34 9.23
C ILE A 135 19.95 29.85 8.90
N GLY A 136 20.89 29.13 9.50
CA GLY A 136 20.96 27.67 9.46
C GLY A 136 20.16 27.08 10.62
N TYR A 137 19.47 25.97 10.36
CA TYR A 137 18.73 25.19 11.36
C TYR A 137 19.25 23.76 11.38
N ASP A 138 19.32 23.19 12.58
CA ASP A 138 19.48 21.74 12.74
C ASP A 138 18.28 21.01 12.10
N PHE A 139 18.55 19.93 11.38
CA PHE A 139 17.52 19.23 10.63
C PHE A 139 16.44 18.62 11.53
N SER A 140 16.74 18.26 12.78
CA SER A 140 15.77 17.70 13.71
C SER A 140 14.67 18.71 14.06
N ILE A 141 15.03 19.98 14.22
CA ILE A 141 14.09 21.07 14.51
C ILE A 141 13.10 21.23 13.35
N VAL A 142 13.59 21.20 12.11
CA VAL A 142 12.74 21.35 10.92
C VAL A 142 11.91 20.09 10.70
N ARG A 143 12.52 18.90 10.78
CA ARG A 143 11.86 17.60 10.60
C ARG A 143 10.64 17.45 11.51
N ASP A 144 10.75 17.85 12.78
CA ASP A 144 9.68 17.68 13.78
C ASP A 144 8.43 18.55 13.49
N LEU A 145 8.51 19.48 12.53
CA LEU A 145 7.38 20.29 12.07
C LEU A 145 6.61 19.64 10.91
N PHE A 146 7.17 18.64 10.25
CA PHE A 146 6.57 17.92 9.11
C PHE A 146 6.01 16.56 9.54
N GLU A 147 5.18 15.95 8.69
CA GLU A 147 4.70 14.57 8.92
C GLU A 147 5.91 13.63 9.15
N PRO A 148 5.87 12.73 10.16
CA PRO A 148 7.00 11.86 10.50
C PRO A 148 7.53 11.07 9.30
N ILE A 149 8.85 10.99 9.17
CA ILE A 149 9.52 10.26 8.10
C ILE A 149 10.35 9.15 8.72
N PHE A 150 10.20 7.94 8.22
CA PHE A 150 11.08 6.82 8.55
C PHE A 150 11.63 6.23 7.26
N VAL A 151 12.93 5.96 7.25
CA VAL A 151 13.62 5.41 6.10
C VAL A 151 14.22 4.07 6.48
N TYR A 152 14.09 3.11 5.57
CA TYR A 152 14.61 1.77 5.73
C TYR A 152 15.42 1.41 4.51
N LYS A 153 16.64 0.93 4.72
CA LYS A 153 17.43 0.27 3.67
C LYS A 153 16.79 -1.08 3.36
N ILE A 154 16.69 -1.43 2.09
CA ILE A 154 16.28 -2.76 1.63
C ILE A 154 17.57 -3.58 1.45
N PRO A 155 17.79 -4.64 2.25
CA PRO A 155 18.95 -5.52 2.11
C PRO A 155 18.97 -6.25 0.77
N GLU A 156 20.16 -6.61 0.28
CA GLU A 156 20.33 -7.38 -0.97
C GLU A 156 19.69 -8.77 -0.93
N ASN A 157 19.48 -9.33 0.27
CA ASN A 157 18.81 -10.61 0.49
C ASN A 157 17.32 -10.45 0.85
N SER A 158 16.79 -9.24 0.76
CA SER A 158 15.37 -8.98 1.02
C SER A 158 14.49 -9.71 -0.02
N PRO A 159 13.28 -10.17 0.35
CA PRO A 159 12.29 -10.64 -0.63
C PRO A 159 11.84 -9.55 -1.63
N PHE A 160 12.25 -8.30 -1.42
CA PHE A 160 11.85 -7.13 -2.21
C PHE A 160 12.99 -6.58 -3.09
N LEU A 161 13.47 -7.40 -4.04
CA LEU A 161 14.69 -7.13 -4.81
C LEU A 161 14.56 -6.08 -5.94
N SER A 162 13.35 -5.63 -6.29
CA SER A 162 13.11 -4.64 -7.35
C SER A 162 12.22 -3.51 -6.86
N LEU A 163 12.63 -2.25 -7.00
CA LEU A 163 11.78 -1.08 -6.69
C LEU A 163 10.77 -0.76 -7.81
N ASP A 164 10.06 -1.77 -8.31
CA ASP A 164 8.89 -1.55 -9.17
C ASP A 164 7.66 -1.16 -8.33
N ASP A 165 6.61 -0.67 -8.99
CA ASP A 165 5.39 -0.21 -8.31
C ASP A 165 4.70 -1.31 -7.50
N ILE A 166 4.72 -2.57 -7.97
CA ILE A 166 4.12 -3.70 -7.27
C ILE A 166 4.90 -3.98 -5.99
N THR A 167 6.23 -4.00 -6.06
CA THR A 167 7.08 -4.23 -4.91
C THR A 167 6.96 -3.11 -3.88
N LEU A 168 6.81 -1.85 -4.29
CA LEU A 168 6.48 -0.77 -3.34
C LEU A 168 5.20 -1.08 -2.56
N ILE A 169 4.14 -1.51 -3.23
CA ILE A 169 2.86 -1.85 -2.58
C ILE A 169 3.05 -3.05 -1.64
N ARG A 170 3.85 -4.05 -2.03
CA ARG A 170 4.15 -5.22 -1.19
C ARG A 170 4.91 -4.86 0.09
N ILE A 171 5.96 -4.06 -0.01
CA ILE A 171 6.69 -3.54 1.16
C ILE A 171 5.74 -2.70 2.03
N SER A 172 4.87 -1.90 1.40
CA SER A 172 3.89 -1.09 2.13
C SER A 172 2.91 -1.98 2.92
N GLY A 173 2.44 -3.08 2.34
CA GLY A 173 1.61 -4.08 3.02
C GLY A 173 2.31 -4.75 4.19
N PHE A 174 3.57 -5.17 3.98
CA PHE A 174 4.42 -5.70 5.04
C PHE A 174 4.62 -4.69 6.19
N TYR A 175 4.88 -3.42 5.85
CA TYR A 175 5.05 -2.35 6.82
C TYR A 175 3.77 -2.13 7.64
N VAL A 176 2.63 -1.96 6.95
CA VAL A 176 1.33 -1.75 7.58
C VAL A 176 1.01 -2.88 8.55
N LYS A 177 1.14 -4.14 8.10
CA LYS A 177 0.84 -5.34 8.92
C LYS A 177 1.60 -5.35 10.24
N ASN A 178 2.86 -4.89 10.23
CA ASN A 178 3.73 -4.90 11.40
C ASN A 178 3.66 -3.59 12.21
N SER A 179 2.89 -2.60 11.77
CA SER A 179 2.72 -1.29 12.42
C SER A 179 1.35 -1.15 13.11
N GLN A 180 1.14 -0.03 13.80
CA GLN A 180 -0.15 0.32 14.41
C GLN A 180 -1.21 0.84 13.41
N LEU A 181 -0.97 0.72 12.09
CA LEU A 181 -1.88 1.22 11.05
C LEU A 181 -3.04 0.26 10.73
N VAL A 182 -2.96 -0.99 11.18
CA VAL A 182 -4.04 -1.97 11.06
C VAL A 182 -5.21 -1.56 11.96
N SER A 183 -6.38 -1.32 11.37
CA SER A 183 -7.53 -0.79 12.10
C SER A 183 -8.52 -1.85 12.58
N LEU A 184 -8.65 -2.97 11.85
CA LEU A 184 -9.52 -4.08 12.23
C LEU A 184 -8.78 -5.08 13.10
N ASN A 185 -9.50 -5.72 14.02
CA ASN A 185 -8.95 -6.74 14.92
C ASN A 185 -8.81 -8.10 14.21
N PHE A 186 -7.95 -8.17 13.20
CA PHE A 186 -7.61 -9.41 12.51
C PHE A 186 -6.96 -10.41 13.47
N SER A 187 -7.26 -11.69 13.30
CA SER A 187 -6.54 -12.75 14.03
C SER A 187 -5.10 -12.88 13.52
N SER A 188 -4.23 -13.48 14.33
CA SER A 188 -2.85 -13.76 13.93
C SER A 188 -2.77 -14.63 12.68
N ASN A 189 -3.71 -15.57 12.49
CA ASN A 189 -3.75 -16.40 11.29
C ASN A 189 -4.00 -15.55 10.03
N THR A 190 -4.93 -14.60 10.10
CA THR A 190 -5.24 -13.70 9.00
C THR A 190 -4.07 -12.76 8.70
N LEU A 191 -3.44 -12.18 9.73
CA LEU A 191 -2.30 -11.28 9.57
C LEU A 191 -1.07 -12.00 9.01
N ASN A 192 -0.82 -13.24 9.43
CA ASN A 192 0.25 -14.06 8.89
C ASN A 192 0.01 -14.40 7.41
N GLU A 193 -1.24 -14.62 7.01
CA GLU A 193 -1.58 -14.87 5.61
C GLU A 193 -1.38 -13.62 4.75
N PHE A 194 -1.77 -12.44 5.23
CA PHE A 194 -1.45 -11.17 4.57
C PHE A 194 0.07 -11.00 4.38
N GLU A 195 0.83 -11.20 5.46
CA GLU A 195 2.30 -11.08 5.42
C GLU A 195 2.92 -12.05 4.43
N LYS A 196 2.48 -13.32 4.45
CA LYS A 196 2.93 -14.34 3.50
C LYS A 196 2.67 -13.91 2.07
N LEU A 197 1.47 -13.44 1.75
CA LEU A 197 1.15 -12.94 0.42
C LEU A 197 2.05 -11.77 0.02
N PHE A 198 2.28 -10.80 0.91
CA PHE A 198 3.17 -9.69 0.60
C PHE A 198 4.63 -10.12 0.37
N ILE A 199 5.13 -11.14 1.08
CA ILE A 199 6.53 -11.61 0.98
C ILE A 199 6.74 -12.61 -0.17
N GLU A 200 5.81 -13.53 -0.37
CA GLU A 200 5.98 -14.73 -1.20
C GLU A 200 4.97 -14.85 -2.35
N GLY A 201 3.89 -14.06 -2.33
CA GLY A 201 2.79 -14.24 -3.27
C GLY A 201 3.16 -13.93 -4.72
N SER A 202 2.41 -14.54 -5.66
CA SER A 202 2.57 -14.28 -7.09
C SER A 202 2.48 -12.79 -7.45
N LYS A 203 3.28 -12.37 -8.44
CA LYS A 203 3.30 -10.98 -8.96
C LYS A 203 1.96 -10.48 -9.52
N ASN A 204 1.08 -11.41 -9.91
CA ASN A 204 -0.20 -11.08 -10.55
C ASN A 204 -1.31 -10.72 -9.56
N ILE A 205 -1.07 -10.88 -8.26
CA ILE A 205 -2.02 -10.51 -7.21
C ILE A 205 -2.25 -8.98 -7.24
N PRO A 206 -3.51 -8.52 -7.19
CA PRO A 206 -3.84 -7.11 -6.99
C PRO A 206 -3.47 -6.63 -5.57
N TYR A 207 -2.18 -6.42 -5.32
CA TYR A 207 -1.66 -6.08 -3.99
C TYR A 207 -2.25 -4.80 -3.39
N GLU A 208 -2.68 -3.86 -4.23
CA GLU A 208 -3.40 -2.67 -3.78
C GLU A 208 -4.69 -3.04 -3.05
N ASN A 209 -5.46 -4.00 -3.55
CA ASN A 209 -6.66 -4.47 -2.86
C ASN A 209 -6.34 -5.18 -1.54
N LEU A 210 -5.24 -5.94 -1.47
CA LEU A 210 -4.79 -6.55 -0.21
C LEU A 210 -4.43 -5.46 0.82
N LEU A 211 -3.67 -4.46 0.39
CA LEU A 211 -3.26 -3.33 1.23
C LEU A 211 -4.47 -2.52 1.72
N LEU A 212 -5.40 -2.17 0.83
CA LEU A 212 -6.63 -1.44 1.17
C LEU A 212 -7.52 -2.24 2.12
N SER A 213 -7.59 -3.55 1.95
CA SER A 213 -8.28 -4.42 2.90
C SER A 213 -7.65 -4.35 4.29
N LEU A 214 -6.33 -4.39 4.38
CA LEU A 214 -5.59 -4.40 5.65
C LEU A 214 -5.75 -3.08 6.43
N VAL A 215 -5.81 -1.94 5.74
CA VAL A 215 -6.02 -0.62 6.36
C VAL A 215 -7.50 -0.22 6.49
N SER A 216 -8.43 -1.10 6.13
CA SER A 216 -9.86 -0.77 6.12
C SER A 216 -10.40 -0.50 7.53
N LEU A 217 -11.35 0.43 7.65
CA LEU A 217 -12.06 0.70 8.90
C LEU A 217 -13.32 -0.17 9.09
N SER A 218 -13.67 -0.98 8.09
CA SER A 218 -14.92 -1.75 8.08
C SER A 218 -14.70 -3.11 7.45
N TRP A 219 -15.08 -4.16 8.17
CA TRP A 219 -15.02 -5.53 7.67
C TRP A 219 -15.69 -5.73 6.31
N LYS A 220 -16.80 -5.01 6.05
CA LYS A 220 -17.50 -5.10 4.77
C LYS A 220 -16.63 -4.58 3.62
N TYR A 221 -15.92 -3.48 3.83
CA TYR A 221 -15.05 -2.90 2.79
C TYR A 221 -13.77 -3.73 2.64
N SER A 222 -13.18 -4.17 3.74
CA SER A 222 -12.07 -5.13 3.72
C SER A 222 -12.42 -6.38 2.91
N PHE A 223 -13.55 -7.02 3.18
CA PHE A 223 -14.00 -8.17 2.40
C PHE A 223 -14.24 -7.85 0.92
N LEU A 224 -14.78 -6.67 0.58
CA LEU A 224 -14.97 -6.30 -0.82
C LEU A 224 -13.66 -6.16 -1.59
N ASP A 225 -12.62 -5.60 -0.97
CA ASP A 225 -11.31 -5.49 -1.60
C ASP A 225 -10.67 -6.86 -1.81
N ILE A 226 -10.75 -7.75 -0.81
CA ILE A 226 -10.33 -9.16 -0.98
C ILE A 226 -11.14 -9.87 -2.06
N TYR A 227 -12.46 -9.63 -2.12
CA TYR A 227 -13.32 -10.24 -3.12
C TYR A 227 -12.97 -9.80 -4.55
N ARG A 228 -12.53 -8.55 -4.75
CA ARG A 228 -12.08 -8.06 -6.08
C ARG A 228 -10.87 -8.84 -6.60
N CYS A 229 -9.95 -9.26 -5.72
CA CYS A 229 -8.86 -10.16 -6.10
C CYS A 229 -9.41 -11.50 -6.63
N ILE A 230 -10.48 -12.02 -6.04
CA ILE A 230 -11.13 -13.25 -6.50
C ILE A 230 -11.93 -13.02 -7.80
N GLU A 231 -12.62 -11.87 -7.94
CA GLU A 231 -13.36 -11.50 -9.16
C GLU A 231 -12.45 -11.51 -10.40
N ARG A 232 -11.20 -11.02 -10.27
CA ARG A 232 -10.21 -11.04 -11.36
C ARG A 232 -9.88 -12.46 -11.86
N LEU A 233 -10.13 -13.49 -11.06
CA LEU A 233 -9.89 -14.89 -11.41
C LEU A 233 -11.11 -15.54 -12.10
N PHE A 234 -12.26 -14.88 -12.18
CA PHE A 234 -13.46 -15.48 -12.77
C PHE A 234 -13.30 -15.94 -14.23
N PRO A 235 -12.62 -15.19 -15.12
CA PRO A 235 -12.42 -15.66 -16.48
C PRO A 235 -11.65 -16.98 -16.56
N ILE A 236 -10.72 -17.21 -15.63
CA ILE A 236 -9.92 -18.44 -15.58
C ILE A 236 -10.82 -19.66 -15.44
N SER A 237 -11.80 -19.58 -14.55
CA SER A 237 -12.70 -20.70 -14.29
C SER A 237 -13.53 -21.11 -15.50
N GLU A 238 -13.77 -20.21 -16.47
CA GLU A 238 -14.66 -20.45 -17.61
C GLU A 238 -13.93 -20.57 -18.95
N LEU A 239 -12.75 -19.94 -19.09
CA LEU A 239 -12.02 -19.83 -20.36
C LEU A 239 -10.74 -20.66 -20.43
N GLU A 240 -10.22 -21.19 -19.32
CA GLU A 240 -8.96 -21.94 -19.32
C GLU A 240 -8.95 -23.09 -20.34
N GLU A 241 -10.03 -23.87 -20.39
CA GLU A 241 -10.11 -25.04 -21.27
C GLU A 241 -10.12 -24.62 -22.75
N GLN A 242 -10.82 -23.53 -23.07
CA GLN A 242 -10.93 -22.97 -24.41
C GLN A 242 -9.59 -22.34 -24.83
N HIS A 243 -8.96 -21.57 -23.95
CA HIS A 243 -7.64 -20.97 -24.18
C HIS A 243 -6.60 -22.04 -24.53
N LYS A 244 -6.56 -23.13 -23.74
CA LYS A 244 -5.69 -24.29 -24.00
C LYS A 244 -6.03 -25.01 -25.30
N LYS A 245 -7.31 -25.28 -25.57
CA LYS A 245 -7.74 -25.99 -26.79
C LYS A 245 -7.49 -25.20 -28.07
N LEU A 246 -7.59 -23.87 -28.00
CA LEU A 246 -7.33 -22.97 -29.12
C LEU A 246 -5.84 -22.64 -29.28
N ASN A 247 -4.99 -23.08 -28.35
CA ASN A 247 -3.55 -22.83 -28.33
C ASN A 247 -3.22 -21.33 -28.45
N ILE A 248 -3.97 -20.49 -27.73
CA ILE A 248 -3.77 -19.05 -27.70
C ILE A 248 -2.46 -18.75 -26.98
N GLN A 249 -1.61 -17.95 -27.60
CA GLN A 249 -0.27 -17.63 -27.07
C GLN A 249 -0.27 -16.49 -26.06
N ASP A 250 -1.29 -15.62 -26.10
CA ASP A 250 -1.43 -14.52 -25.16
C ASP A 250 -1.84 -15.01 -23.76
N SER A 251 -1.70 -14.17 -22.75
CA SER A 251 -2.13 -14.48 -21.38
C SER A 251 -3.63 -14.76 -21.32
N LEU A 252 -4.05 -15.56 -20.34
CA LEU A 252 -5.47 -15.90 -20.17
C LEU A 252 -6.31 -14.66 -19.81
N LEU A 253 -5.70 -13.67 -19.15
CA LEU A 253 -6.37 -12.41 -18.84
C LEU A 253 -6.52 -11.52 -20.08
N ASN A 254 -5.48 -11.41 -20.92
CA ASN A 254 -5.57 -10.64 -22.16
C ASN A 254 -6.61 -11.25 -23.10
N PHE A 255 -6.64 -12.58 -23.20
CA PHE A 255 -7.69 -13.26 -23.95
C PHE A 255 -9.10 -12.99 -23.39
N ALA A 256 -9.25 -12.94 -22.07
CA ALA A 256 -10.52 -12.60 -21.44
C ALA A 256 -10.93 -11.15 -21.71
N ASP A 257 -9.98 -10.21 -21.63
CA ASP A 257 -10.19 -8.80 -21.92
C ASP A 257 -10.58 -8.57 -23.39
N ASP A 258 -9.93 -9.27 -24.31
CA ASP A 258 -10.30 -9.28 -25.73
C ASP A 258 -11.73 -9.77 -25.92
N ILE A 259 -12.09 -10.93 -25.34
CA ILE A 259 -13.46 -11.47 -25.45
C ILE A 259 -14.48 -10.46 -24.91
N GLU A 260 -14.22 -9.85 -23.76
CA GLU A 260 -15.11 -8.85 -23.17
C GLU A 260 -15.24 -7.63 -24.09
N SER A 261 -14.13 -7.13 -24.62
CA SER A 261 -14.09 -5.94 -25.47
C SER A 261 -14.74 -6.15 -26.84
N TYR A 262 -14.52 -7.30 -27.47
CA TYR A 262 -15.02 -7.59 -28.82
C TYR A 262 -16.49 -8.01 -28.85
N ILE A 263 -16.94 -8.84 -27.90
CA ILE A 263 -18.30 -9.43 -27.93
C ILE A 263 -19.12 -9.16 -26.67
N GLY A 264 -18.59 -8.44 -25.68
CA GLY A 264 -19.30 -8.10 -24.44
C GLY A 264 -19.52 -9.30 -23.52
N TRP A 265 -18.85 -10.42 -23.75
CA TRP A 265 -19.03 -11.62 -22.93
C TRP A 265 -18.31 -11.47 -21.59
N LYS A 266 -18.98 -11.88 -20.52
CA LYS A 266 -18.45 -11.92 -19.15
C LYS A 266 -18.81 -13.24 -18.49
N PRO A 267 -17.93 -13.80 -17.64
CA PRO A 267 -18.28 -14.99 -16.87
C PRO A 267 -19.45 -14.66 -15.94
N LYS A 268 -20.38 -15.60 -15.78
CA LYS A 268 -21.43 -15.46 -14.77
C LYS A 268 -20.81 -15.61 -13.39
N GLU A 269 -20.74 -14.50 -12.65
CA GLU A 269 -20.04 -14.40 -11.35
C GLU A 269 -20.34 -15.57 -10.41
N ASN A 270 -21.62 -15.95 -10.30
CA ASN A 270 -22.04 -17.03 -9.40
C ASN A 270 -21.47 -18.40 -9.81
N GLU A 271 -21.52 -18.74 -11.10
CA GLU A 271 -21.04 -20.02 -11.63
C GLU A 271 -19.52 -20.10 -11.50
N ALA A 272 -18.82 -19.03 -11.90
CA ALA A 272 -17.37 -18.90 -11.78
C ALA A 272 -16.88 -19.02 -10.33
N LEU A 273 -17.51 -18.28 -9.40
CA LEU A 273 -17.15 -18.34 -7.99
C LEU A 273 -17.41 -19.72 -7.38
N ASN A 274 -18.50 -20.39 -7.77
CA ASN A 274 -18.78 -21.74 -7.32
C ASN A 274 -17.70 -22.72 -7.76
N LYS A 275 -17.23 -22.61 -9.00
CA LYS A 275 -16.15 -23.45 -9.53
C LYS A 275 -14.84 -23.18 -8.80
N LEU A 276 -14.44 -21.91 -8.68
CA LEU A 276 -13.24 -21.51 -7.94
C LEU A 276 -13.25 -22.01 -6.50
N ILE A 277 -14.32 -21.77 -5.74
CA ILE A 277 -14.38 -22.19 -4.34
C ILE A 277 -14.46 -23.71 -4.19
N THR A 278 -15.07 -24.43 -5.14
CA THR A 278 -15.13 -25.90 -5.08
C THR A 278 -13.76 -26.52 -5.24
N ASP A 279 -12.93 -25.95 -6.13
CA ASP A 279 -11.61 -26.47 -6.47
C ASP A 279 -10.48 -25.84 -5.62
N SER A 280 -10.81 -24.92 -4.71
CA SER A 280 -9.88 -24.35 -3.72
C SER A 280 -9.43 -25.34 -2.64
N PRO A 281 -8.32 -25.04 -1.92
CA PRO A 281 -7.79 -25.88 -0.85
C PRO A 281 -8.83 -26.25 0.20
N ASN A 282 -8.70 -27.45 0.77
CA ASN A 282 -9.65 -27.92 1.78
C ASN A 282 -9.62 -27.05 3.05
N SER A 283 -8.48 -26.46 3.41
CA SER A 283 -8.34 -25.51 4.52
C SER A 283 -9.28 -24.31 4.35
N ALA A 284 -9.23 -23.64 3.20
CA ALA A 284 -10.14 -22.54 2.86
C ALA A 284 -11.60 -22.98 2.92
N ARG A 285 -11.94 -24.10 2.25
CA ARG A 285 -13.32 -24.60 2.22
C ARG A 285 -13.86 -24.97 3.60
N GLN A 286 -13.02 -25.48 4.50
CA GLN A 286 -13.40 -25.80 5.89
C GLN A 286 -13.73 -24.53 6.68
N ILE A 287 -12.91 -23.49 6.58
CA ILE A 287 -13.16 -22.20 7.24
C ILE A 287 -14.48 -21.60 6.71
N LEU A 288 -14.71 -21.60 5.39
CA LEU A 288 -15.98 -21.13 4.82
C LEU A 288 -17.20 -21.93 5.28
N ARG A 289 -17.09 -23.25 5.41
CA ARG A 289 -18.17 -24.08 5.99
C ARG A 289 -18.47 -23.66 7.41
N GLN A 290 -17.45 -23.41 8.23
CA GLN A 290 -17.62 -22.96 9.60
C GLN A 290 -18.29 -21.58 9.67
N VAL A 291 -17.86 -20.61 8.86
CA VAL A 291 -18.51 -19.29 8.76
C VAL A 291 -19.99 -19.44 8.36
N LYS A 292 -20.28 -20.30 7.40
CA LYS A 292 -21.65 -20.57 6.95
C LYS A 292 -22.50 -21.22 8.04
N ALA A 293 -21.94 -22.19 8.77
CA ALA A 293 -22.59 -22.85 9.89
C ALA A 293 -22.96 -21.84 10.99
N ASN A 294 -22.05 -20.94 11.32
CA ASN A 294 -22.25 -19.90 12.34
C ASN A 294 -23.41 -18.95 12.02
N ILE A 295 -23.82 -18.84 10.75
CA ILE A 295 -24.82 -17.86 10.30
C ILE A 295 -26.14 -18.52 9.94
N ASN A 296 -26.08 -19.64 9.22
CA ASN A 296 -27.27 -20.31 8.70
C ASN A 296 -27.67 -21.54 9.51
N ASN A 297 -26.89 -21.94 10.53
CA ASN A 297 -27.01 -23.22 11.24
C ASN A 297 -26.98 -24.44 10.29
N VAL A 298 -26.33 -24.30 9.13
CA VAL A 298 -26.21 -25.33 8.09
C VAL A 298 -24.81 -25.30 7.50
N GLU A 299 -24.10 -26.42 7.61
CA GLU A 299 -22.77 -26.62 7.00
C GLU A 299 -22.87 -26.95 5.50
N GLU A 300 -23.91 -27.69 5.12
CA GLU A 300 -24.07 -28.26 3.78
C GLU A 300 -24.44 -27.23 2.70
N GLY A 301 -24.11 -27.58 1.46
CA GLY A 301 -24.48 -26.83 0.26
C GLY A 301 -23.38 -25.93 -0.28
N ASN A 302 -23.68 -25.25 -1.39
CA ASN A 302 -22.68 -24.55 -2.18
C ASN A 302 -22.08 -23.32 -1.44
N LEU A 303 -20.75 -23.29 -1.31
CA LEU A 303 -19.98 -22.25 -0.62
C LEU A 303 -19.76 -21.00 -1.46
N GLY A 304 -19.54 -21.12 -2.78
CA GLY A 304 -19.44 -19.95 -3.66
C GLY A 304 -20.74 -19.14 -3.65
N ASN A 305 -21.88 -19.81 -3.69
CA ASN A 305 -23.20 -19.19 -3.53
C ASN A 305 -23.36 -18.42 -2.21
N PHE A 306 -22.74 -18.92 -1.15
CA PHE A 306 -22.76 -18.27 0.15
C PHE A 306 -21.91 -16.98 0.13
N VAL A 307 -20.68 -17.05 -0.37
CA VAL A 307 -19.79 -15.88 -0.55
C VAL A 307 -20.44 -14.83 -1.46
N TYR A 308 -21.03 -15.25 -2.59
CA TYR A 308 -21.76 -14.39 -3.51
C TYR A 308 -22.91 -13.64 -2.82
N LYS A 309 -23.69 -14.33 -1.98
CA LYS A 309 -24.78 -13.71 -1.21
C LYS A 309 -24.26 -12.66 -0.22
N ILE A 310 -23.12 -12.91 0.43
CA ILE A 310 -22.50 -11.94 1.34
C ILE A 310 -22.11 -10.69 0.56
N ARG A 311 -21.37 -10.83 -0.54
CA ARG A 311 -21.00 -9.70 -1.40
C ARG A 311 -22.21 -8.89 -1.84
N ASN A 312 -23.25 -9.55 -2.35
CA ASN A 312 -24.47 -8.87 -2.77
C ASN A 312 -25.21 -8.17 -1.62
N SER A 313 -25.14 -8.70 -0.39
CA SER A 313 -25.73 -8.06 0.79
C SER A 313 -25.02 -6.77 1.21
N ILE A 314 -23.77 -6.58 0.77
CA ILE A 314 -23.00 -5.36 1.00
C ILE A 314 -23.27 -4.35 -0.13
N VAL A 315 -23.21 -4.81 -1.39
CA VAL A 315 -23.28 -3.93 -2.57
C VAL A 315 -24.70 -3.47 -2.90
N HIS A 316 -25.71 -4.30 -2.66
CA HIS A 316 -27.08 -4.01 -3.10
C HIS A 316 -28.02 -3.74 -1.92
N PHE A 317 -28.41 -2.47 -1.77
CA PHE A 317 -29.43 -2.03 -0.81
C PHE A 317 -30.84 -2.19 -1.39
N ARG A 318 -31.23 -3.42 -1.74
CA ARG A 318 -32.56 -3.73 -2.28
C ARG A 318 -33.47 -4.33 -1.20
N PRO A 319 -34.78 -4.03 -1.17
CA PRO A 319 -35.70 -4.58 -0.17
C PRO A 319 -35.73 -6.11 -0.10
N ALA A 320 -35.47 -6.79 -1.23
CA ALA A 320 -35.44 -8.25 -1.32
C ALA A 320 -34.16 -8.90 -0.75
N ILE A 321 -33.11 -8.11 -0.48
CA ILE A 321 -31.82 -8.62 -0.01
C ILE A 321 -31.74 -8.43 1.50
N LYS A 322 -31.78 -9.54 2.24
CA LYS A 322 -31.55 -9.51 3.69
C LYS A 322 -30.08 -9.18 3.96
N GLN A 323 -29.83 -8.16 4.79
CA GLN A 323 -28.49 -7.89 5.28
C GLN A 323 -28.04 -9.03 6.18
N ILE A 324 -26.89 -9.62 5.86
CA ILE A 324 -26.29 -10.65 6.71
C ILE A 324 -25.54 -9.95 7.83
N LYS A 325 -25.85 -10.33 9.08
CA LYS A 325 -25.17 -9.80 10.26
C LYS A 325 -24.05 -10.77 10.65
N PHE A 326 -22.83 -10.29 10.55
CA PHE A 326 -21.61 -10.98 10.98
C PHE A 326 -21.11 -10.32 12.26
N ASN A 327 -20.50 -11.11 13.15
CA ASN A 327 -19.59 -10.60 14.17
C ASN A 327 -18.17 -10.51 13.59
N ASP A 328 -17.27 -9.86 14.31
CA ASP A 328 -15.88 -9.65 13.87
C ASP A 328 -15.16 -10.96 13.56
N ASN A 329 -15.34 -11.99 14.39
CA ASN A 329 -14.73 -13.31 14.18
C ASN A 329 -15.15 -13.95 12.84
N ASN A 330 -16.44 -13.89 12.49
CA ASN A 330 -16.90 -14.46 11.22
C ASN A 330 -16.38 -13.65 10.02
N TRP A 331 -16.17 -12.34 10.18
CA TRP A 331 -15.56 -11.51 9.13
C TRP A 331 -14.09 -11.85 8.94
N ASP A 332 -13.33 -11.92 10.04
CA ASP A 332 -11.93 -12.32 10.04
C ASP A 332 -11.75 -13.70 9.37
N MET A 333 -12.56 -14.69 9.75
CA MET A 333 -12.53 -16.02 9.13
C MET A 333 -12.89 -16.01 7.64
N LEU A 334 -13.87 -15.19 7.23
CA LEU A 334 -14.24 -15.05 5.83
C LEU A 334 -13.06 -14.50 5.02
N ILE A 335 -12.42 -13.44 5.53
CA ILE A 335 -11.25 -12.81 4.90
C ILE A 335 -10.08 -13.80 4.85
N HIS A 336 -9.76 -14.47 5.97
CA HIS A 336 -8.69 -15.46 6.01
C HIS A 336 -8.90 -16.57 4.98
N SER A 337 -10.11 -17.14 4.89
CA SER A 337 -10.38 -18.13 3.87
C SER A 337 -10.25 -17.57 2.45
N SER A 338 -10.65 -16.32 2.23
CA SER A 338 -10.52 -15.69 0.92
C SER A 338 -9.06 -15.41 0.55
N LEU A 339 -8.19 -15.10 1.52
CA LEU A 339 -6.74 -14.99 1.28
C LEU A 339 -6.14 -16.33 0.85
N LEU A 340 -6.52 -17.44 1.50
CA LEU A 340 -6.09 -18.78 1.08
C LEU A 340 -6.58 -19.17 -0.33
N VAL A 341 -7.75 -18.65 -0.73
CA VAL A 341 -8.27 -18.82 -2.11
C VAL A 341 -7.42 -18.02 -3.09
N ILE A 342 -7.10 -16.77 -2.75
CA ILE A 342 -6.24 -15.88 -3.55
C ILE A 342 -4.86 -16.52 -3.74
N GLU A 343 -4.19 -16.88 -2.65
CA GLU A 343 -2.88 -17.54 -2.66
C GLU A 343 -2.87 -18.71 -3.65
N TYR A 344 -3.73 -19.70 -3.42
CA TYR A 344 -3.77 -20.91 -4.23
C TYR A 344 -3.97 -20.65 -5.72
N TRP A 345 -4.93 -19.80 -6.07
CA TRP A 345 -5.29 -19.61 -7.48
C TRP A 345 -4.29 -18.73 -8.22
N TYR A 346 -3.75 -17.69 -7.58
CA TYR A 346 -2.73 -16.86 -8.21
C TYR A 346 -1.42 -17.63 -8.41
N ASP A 347 -1.02 -18.48 -7.45
CA ASP A 347 0.16 -19.32 -7.61
C ASP A 347 -0.04 -20.38 -8.69
N LYS A 348 -1.21 -21.03 -8.71
CA LYS A 348 -1.54 -22.07 -9.72
C LYS A 348 -1.49 -21.54 -11.16
N TYR A 349 -1.94 -20.30 -11.37
CA TYR A 349 -2.02 -19.68 -12.69
C TYR A 349 -0.94 -18.64 -12.95
N GLU A 350 0.12 -18.57 -12.12
CA GLU A 350 1.13 -17.51 -12.20
C GLU A 350 1.68 -17.28 -13.62
N GLN A 351 2.01 -18.37 -14.33
CA GLN A 351 2.51 -18.31 -15.70
C GLN A 351 1.44 -17.90 -16.72
N GLN A 352 0.19 -18.29 -16.51
CA GLN A 352 -0.92 -18.00 -17.45
C GLN A 352 -1.50 -16.60 -17.25
N LEU A 353 -1.26 -16.02 -16.07
CA LEU A 353 -1.63 -14.66 -15.70
C LEU A 353 -0.55 -13.65 -16.03
N ALA A 354 0.71 -14.08 -16.16
CA ALA A 354 1.80 -13.20 -16.56
C ALA A 354 1.59 -12.72 -18.00
N ASP A 355 1.65 -11.40 -18.19
CA ASP A 355 1.65 -10.81 -19.52
C ASP A 355 2.92 -11.22 -20.27
N SER A 356 2.76 -11.84 -21.43
CA SER A 356 3.84 -12.26 -22.32
C SER A 356 4.59 -11.09 -22.99
N ASN A 357 4.23 -9.84 -22.66
CA ASN A 357 4.80 -8.62 -23.25
C ASN A 357 5.78 -7.86 -22.33
N VAL A 358 6.13 -8.38 -21.15
CA VAL A 358 7.02 -7.66 -20.21
C VAL A 358 8.51 -8.04 -20.34
N ASP A 359 8.86 -9.11 -21.07
CA ASP A 359 10.25 -9.61 -21.14
C ASP A 359 11.04 -9.22 -22.42
N ASN A 360 10.59 -8.21 -23.20
CA ASN A 360 11.23 -7.84 -24.47
C ASN A 360 11.94 -6.47 -24.50
N ASP A 361 12.34 -5.92 -23.36
CA ASP A 361 13.29 -4.80 -23.32
C ASP A 361 14.45 -5.14 -22.36
N ASN A 362 15.41 -5.93 -22.86
CA ASN A 362 16.77 -6.04 -22.32
C ASN A 362 17.70 -5.08 -23.07
#